data_AF-A0A1I2HGY7-F1
#
_entry.id   AF-A0A1I2HGY7-F1
#
_cell.length_a   1.000
_cell.length_b   1.000
_cell.length_c   1.000
_cell.angle_alpha   90.00
_cell.angle_beta   90.00
_cell.angle_gamma   90.00
#
_symmetry.space_group_name_H-M   'P 1'
#
loop_
_entity.id
_entity.type
_entity.pdbx_description
1 polymer ?
#
loop_
_entity_poly.entity_id
_entity_poly.type
_entity_poly.pdbx_seq_one_letter_code
_entity_poly.pdbx_strand_id
1 'polypeptide(L)'
;MEQVGLTYRLETDGAVYKNESVEASVITDIIYGFDSNWEDFIVLEPSLPLEDSIYLQAATEGEGLGGIIVEIRFVYADESFKHYDYKTTDKGEVIRMFLEYWGAQKLPDLSQWNDVTSTFS
;
A
#
# COMPACT_ATOMS: atom_id res chain seq x y z
N MET A 1 10.61 -27.92 -3.41
CA MET A 1 9.33 -27.30 -3.02
C MET A 1 9.30 -25.98 -3.74
N GLU A 2 8.40 -25.81 -4.69
CA GLU A 2 8.18 -24.51 -5.33
C GLU A 2 7.68 -23.58 -4.21
N GLN A 3 8.43 -22.52 -3.89
CA GLN A 3 7.84 -21.42 -3.14
C GLN A 3 6.79 -20.82 -4.06
N VAL A 4 5.52 -21.13 -3.80
CA VAL A 4 4.42 -20.44 -4.45
C VAL A 4 4.48 -19.01 -3.92
N GLY A 5 4.91 -18.08 -4.76
CA GLY A 5 4.96 -16.66 -4.41
C GLY A 5 3.57 -16.16 -4.00
N LEU A 6 3.53 -15.11 -3.17
CA LEU A 6 2.28 -14.44 -2.82
C LEU A 6 1.53 -14.01 -4.09
N THR A 7 0.22 -14.15 -4.06
CA THR A 7 -0.67 -13.54 -5.05
C THR A 7 -1.27 -12.27 -4.45
N TYR A 8 -1.73 -11.35 -5.29
CA TYR A 8 -2.21 -10.05 -4.83
C TYR A 8 -3.58 -9.70 -5.39
N ARG A 9 -4.33 -8.91 -4.61
CA ARG A 9 -5.51 -8.17 -5.03
C ARG A 9 -5.18 -6.68 -4.97
N LEU A 10 -5.52 -5.94 -6.01
CA LEU A 10 -5.34 -4.49 -6.06
C LEU A 10 -6.69 -3.82 -6.20
N GLU A 11 -6.96 -2.84 -5.36
CA GLU A 11 -8.19 -2.03 -5.37
C GLU A 11 -7.86 -0.55 -5.53
N THR A 12 -8.70 0.17 -6.26
CA THR A 12 -8.61 1.62 -6.48
C THR A 12 -10.02 2.18 -6.69
N ASP A 13 -10.16 3.48 -6.89
CA ASP A 13 -11.46 4.08 -7.18
C ASP A 13 -12.02 3.54 -8.50
N GLY A 14 -13.13 2.81 -8.41
CA GLY A 14 -13.83 2.23 -9.55
C GLY A 14 -13.28 0.91 -10.12
N ALA A 15 -12.20 0.33 -9.59
CA ALA A 15 -11.67 -0.93 -10.12
C ALA A 15 -11.07 -1.87 -9.06
N VAL A 16 -11.20 -3.17 -9.31
CA VAL A 16 -10.57 -4.25 -8.55
C VAL A 16 -9.87 -5.19 -9.53
N TYR A 17 -8.57 -5.38 -9.33
CA TYR A 17 -7.71 -6.24 -10.13
C TYR A 17 -7.38 -7.50 -9.34
N LYS A 18 -7.53 -8.65 -9.99
CA LYS A 18 -7.04 -9.94 -9.49
C LYS A 18 -5.58 -10.10 -9.84
N ASN A 19 -4.90 -11.04 -9.18
CA ASN A 19 -3.47 -11.29 -9.31
C ASN A 19 -2.96 -11.31 -10.75
N GLU A 20 -3.65 -12.01 -11.66
CA GLU A 20 -3.29 -12.14 -13.06
C GLU A 20 -3.34 -10.82 -13.86
N SER A 21 -3.95 -9.77 -13.30
CA SER A 21 -4.08 -8.44 -13.89
C SER A 21 -3.31 -7.36 -13.11
N VAL A 22 -2.64 -7.73 -12.02
CA VAL A 22 -1.73 -6.82 -11.31
C VAL A 22 -0.39 -6.82 -12.04
N GLU A 23 -0.03 -5.68 -12.59
CA GLU A 23 1.22 -5.47 -13.32
C GLU A 23 1.91 -4.20 -12.83
N ALA A 24 3.24 -4.12 -13.03
CA ALA A 24 4.01 -2.94 -12.65
C ALA A 24 3.50 -1.66 -13.32
N SER A 25 3.05 -1.75 -14.57
CA SER A 25 2.42 -0.65 -15.32
C SER A 25 1.13 -0.18 -14.65
N VAL A 26 0.24 -1.10 -14.28
CA VAL A 26 -1.03 -0.78 -13.60
C VAL A 26 -0.79 -0.05 -12.29
N ILE A 27 0.10 -0.56 -11.43
CA ILE A 27 0.48 0.10 -10.18
C ILE A 27 1.04 1.51 -10.44
N THR A 28 1.95 1.61 -11.41
CA THR A 28 2.60 2.87 -11.77
C THR A 28 1.60 3.90 -12.28
N ASP A 29 0.72 3.51 -13.19
CA ASP A 29 -0.27 4.38 -13.83
C ASP A 29 -1.28 4.91 -12.81
N ILE A 30 -1.74 4.08 -11.87
CA ILE A 30 -2.65 4.48 -10.80
C ILE A 30 -2.00 5.56 -9.92
N ILE A 31 -0.81 5.29 -9.36
CA ILE A 31 -0.15 6.23 -8.43
C ILE A 31 0.29 7.50 -9.16
N TYR A 32 0.73 7.39 -10.42
CA TYR A 32 1.05 8.56 -11.23
C TYR A 32 -0.19 9.41 -11.51
N GLY A 33 -1.35 8.77 -11.67
CA GLY A 33 -2.65 9.37 -11.90
C GLY A 33 -3.24 10.14 -10.71
N PHE A 34 -2.76 9.91 -9.48
CA PHE A 34 -3.28 10.58 -8.28
C PHE A 34 -3.36 12.11 -8.46
N ASP A 35 -4.55 12.67 -8.32
CA ASP A 35 -4.82 14.09 -8.42
C ASP A 35 -5.22 14.61 -7.04
N SER A 36 -4.48 15.61 -6.54
CA SER A 36 -4.72 16.23 -5.22
C SER A 36 -6.08 16.93 -5.07
N ASN A 37 -6.84 17.06 -6.16
CA ASN A 37 -8.20 17.60 -6.14
C ASN A 37 -9.27 16.51 -6.02
N TRP A 38 -8.89 15.23 -5.99
CA TRP A 38 -9.78 14.09 -5.87
C TRP A 38 -9.30 13.17 -4.74
N GLU A 39 -10.21 12.35 -4.21
CA GLU A 39 -9.88 11.34 -3.21
C GLU A 39 -9.42 10.05 -3.90
N ASP A 40 -8.23 10.09 -4.49
CA ASP A 40 -7.66 8.91 -5.14
C ASP A 40 -6.99 7.99 -4.13
N PHE A 41 -7.15 6.68 -4.35
CA PHE A 41 -6.50 5.66 -3.52
C PHE A 41 -6.09 4.41 -4.30
N ILE A 42 -5.18 3.66 -3.70
CA ILE A 42 -4.76 2.32 -4.12
C ILE A 42 -4.54 1.47 -2.87
N VAL A 43 -5.07 0.25 -2.86
CA VAL A 43 -4.83 -0.77 -1.82
C VAL A 43 -4.28 -2.01 -2.50
N LEU A 44 -3.19 -2.53 -1.96
CA LEU A 44 -2.57 -3.76 -2.40
C LEU A 44 -2.55 -4.78 -1.26
N GLU A 45 -3.30 -5.86 -1.43
CA GLU A 45 -3.52 -6.91 -0.43
C GLU A 45 -2.87 -8.22 -0.90
N PRO A 46 -1.88 -8.78 -0.16
CA PRO A 46 -1.36 -10.09 -0.45
C PRO A 46 -2.34 -11.20 -0.01
N SER A 47 -2.30 -12.36 -0.66
CA SER A 47 -3.17 -13.50 -0.35
C SER A 47 -2.91 -14.13 1.02
N LEU A 48 -1.72 -13.89 1.58
CA LEU A 48 -1.31 -14.23 2.94
C LEU A 48 -0.49 -13.04 3.48
N PRO A 49 -0.45 -12.82 4.80
CA PRO A 49 0.33 -11.72 5.34
C PRO A 49 1.81 -11.79 4.93
N LEU A 50 2.35 -10.68 4.42
CA LEU A 50 3.76 -10.53 4.13
C LEU A 50 4.47 -10.02 5.39
N GLU A 51 5.15 -10.90 6.12
CA GLU A 51 5.77 -10.55 7.41
C GLU A 51 4.76 -9.84 8.34
N ASP A 52 3.59 -10.47 8.54
CA ASP A 52 2.42 -9.98 9.29
C ASP A 52 1.69 -8.78 8.66
N SER A 53 2.22 -8.16 7.59
CA SER A 53 1.55 -7.09 6.85
C SER A 53 0.38 -7.62 6.04
N ILE A 54 -0.81 -7.03 6.21
CA ILE A 54 -2.03 -7.47 5.52
C ILE A 54 -2.42 -6.59 4.33
N TYR A 55 -1.86 -5.39 4.21
CA TYR A 55 -1.96 -4.54 3.03
C TYR A 55 -0.92 -3.42 3.04
N LEU A 56 -0.66 -2.86 1.85
CA LEU A 56 -0.07 -1.54 1.66
C LEU A 56 -1.09 -0.66 0.93
N GLN A 57 -1.37 0.52 1.48
CA GLN A 57 -2.34 1.47 0.93
C GLN A 57 -1.64 2.80 0.66
N ALA A 58 -2.07 3.52 -0.37
CA ALA A 58 -1.78 4.93 -0.52
C ALA A 58 -3.04 5.69 -0.94
N ALA A 59 -3.19 6.91 -0.43
CA ALA A 59 -4.27 7.81 -0.79
C ALA A 59 -3.78 9.25 -0.82
N THR A 60 -4.44 10.10 -1.59
CA THR A 60 -4.26 11.56 -1.50
C THR A 60 -4.63 12.06 -0.11
N GLU A 61 -3.87 13.01 0.44
CA GLU A 61 -4.09 13.58 1.80
C GLU A 61 -5.41 14.38 1.93
N GLY A 62 -6.18 14.51 0.84
CA GLY A 62 -7.44 15.25 0.77
C GLY A 62 -7.31 16.54 -0.05
N GLU A 63 -8.45 17.12 -0.43
CA GLU A 63 -8.53 18.26 -1.34
C GLU A 63 -7.59 19.41 -0.93
N GLY A 64 -6.61 19.71 -1.79
CA GLY A 64 -5.77 20.90 -1.68
C GLY A 64 -4.59 20.81 -0.70
N LEU A 65 -4.36 19.67 -0.04
CA LEU A 65 -3.18 19.48 0.83
C LEU A 65 -1.92 19.04 0.04
N GLY A 66 -2.12 18.48 -1.16
CA GLY A 66 -1.03 18.22 -2.13
C GLY A 66 -0.09 17.06 -1.77
N GLY A 67 -0.44 16.26 -0.76
CA GLY A 67 0.34 15.12 -0.27
C GLY A 67 -0.27 13.75 -0.59
N ILE A 68 0.52 12.71 -0.39
CA ILE A 68 0.12 11.31 -0.43
C ILE A 68 0.42 10.72 0.95
N ILE A 69 -0.58 10.06 1.54
CA ILE A 69 -0.42 9.25 2.74
C ILE A 69 -0.29 7.80 2.28
N VAL A 70 0.79 7.13 2.70
CA VAL A 70 0.99 5.69 2.55
C VAL A 70 0.75 5.05 3.90
N GLU A 71 -0.01 3.96 3.94
CA GLU A 71 -0.36 3.25 5.17
C GLU A 71 -0.04 1.76 5.05
N ILE A 72 0.40 1.16 6.15
CA ILE A 72 0.67 -0.28 6.23
C ILE A 72 0.21 -0.82 7.57
N ARG A 73 -0.58 -1.90 7.52
CA ARG A 73 -1.10 -2.57 8.72
C ARG A 73 -0.51 -3.95 8.89
N PHE A 74 -0.14 -4.24 10.14
CA PHE A 74 0.34 -5.53 10.61
C PHE A 74 -0.68 -6.16 11.55
N VAL A 75 -0.95 -7.46 11.41
CA VAL A 75 -1.80 -8.22 12.34
C VAL A 75 -1.01 -9.42 12.86
N TYR A 76 -0.93 -9.54 14.18
CA TYR A 76 -0.15 -10.58 14.84
C TYR A 76 -1.02 -11.75 15.32
N ALA A 77 -0.36 -12.84 15.72
CA ALA A 77 -1.03 -14.08 16.13
C ALA A 77 -1.91 -13.94 17.39
N ASP A 78 -1.68 -12.91 18.22
CA ASP A 78 -2.48 -12.60 19.41
C ASP A 78 -3.63 -11.62 19.11
N GLU A 79 -3.96 -11.42 17.84
CA GLU A 79 -4.98 -10.49 17.33
C GLU A 79 -4.65 -9.00 17.58
N SER A 80 -3.49 -8.69 18.16
CA SER A 80 -2.99 -7.31 18.20
C SER A 80 -2.59 -6.85 16.80
N PHE A 81 -2.58 -5.53 16.60
CA PHE A 81 -2.19 -4.94 15.32
C PHE A 81 -1.30 -3.73 15.53
N LYS A 82 -0.54 -3.39 14.49
CA LYS A 82 0.10 -2.09 14.35
C LYS A 82 -0.30 -1.44 13.04
N HIS A 83 -0.47 -0.14 13.06
CA HIS A 83 -0.76 0.64 11.87
C HIS A 83 0.22 1.79 11.78
N TYR A 84 0.88 1.90 10.63
CA TYR A 84 1.84 2.96 10.36
C TYR A 84 1.39 3.81 9.19
N ASP A 85 1.67 5.10 9.25
CA ASP A 85 1.55 6.02 8.13
C ASP A 85 2.89 6.66 7.75
N TYR A 86 3.00 7.07 6.49
CA TYR A 86 4.10 7.83 5.95
C TYR A 86 3.56 8.86 4.96
N LYS A 87 4.05 10.10 5.05
CA LYS A 87 3.58 11.20 4.22
C LYS A 87 4.67 11.66 3.28
N THR A 88 4.35 11.76 1.99
CA THR A 88 5.29 12.23 0.97
C THR A 88 4.56 12.96 -0.16
N THR A 89 5.30 13.72 -0.95
CA THR A 89 4.85 14.28 -2.24
C THR A 89 5.54 13.59 -3.42
N ASP A 90 6.49 12.69 -3.15
CA ASP A 90 7.23 11.95 -4.18
C ASP A 90 6.43 10.71 -4.63
N LYS A 91 5.65 10.86 -5.71
CA LYS A 91 4.97 9.73 -6.37
C LYS A 91 5.94 8.61 -6.76
N GLY A 92 7.16 8.93 -7.15
CA GLY A 92 8.17 7.94 -7.53
C GLY A 92 8.61 7.09 -6.34
N GLU A 93 8.67 7.67 -5.15
CA GLU A 93 8.88 6.95 -3.90
C GLU A 93 7.74 5.98 -3.59
N VAL A 94 6.49 6.44 -3.68
CA VAL A 94 5.31 5.60 -3.46
C VAL A 94 5.28 4.44 -4.47
N ILE A 95 5.54 4.71 -5.75
CA ILE A 95 5.63 3.66 -6.78
C ILE A 95 6.69 2.62 -6.42
N ARG A 96 7.89 3.04 -5.98
CA ARG A 96 8.94 2.09 -5.56
C ARG A 96 8.48 1.22 -4.40
N MET A 97 7.83 1.79 -3.39
CA MET A 97 7.29 1.03 -2.25
C MET A 97 6.31 -0.05 -2.71
N PHE A 98 5.36 0.29 -3.58
CA PHE A 98 4.38 -0.67 -4.10
C PHE A 98 5.01 -1.75 -4.99
N LEU A 99 5.94 -1.38 -5.87
CA LEU A 99 6.61 -2.35 -6.73
C LEU A 99 7.51 -3.30 -5.95
N GLU A 100 8.18 -2.83 -4.89
CA GLU A 100 8.94 -3.70 -3.98
C GLU A 100 8.01 -4.61 -3.16
N TYR A 101 6.89 -4.09 -2.66
CA TYR A 101 5.92 -4.87 -1.89
C TYR A 101 5.26 -5.97 -2.72
N TRP A 102 4.88 -5.68 -3.97
CA TRP A 102 4.29 -6.63 -4.91
C TRP A 102 5.33 -7.59 -5.52
N GLY A 103 6.36 -7.05 -6.16
CA GLY A 103 7.25 -7.81 -7.04
C GLY A 103 8.42 -8.47 -6.31
N ALA A 104 8.98 -7.79 -5.30
CA ALA A 104 10.08 -8.32 -4.49
C ALA A 104 9.60 -8.93 -3.17
N GLN A 105 8.30 -8.83 -2.84
CA GLN A 105 7.72 -9.26 -1.57
C GLN A 105 8.52 -8.71 -0.39
N LYS A 106 8.79 -7.40 -0.42
CA LYS A 106 9.63 -6.71 0.55
C LYS A 106 8.86 -5.57 1.21
N LEU A 107 8.92 -5.49 2.53
CA LEU A 107 8.34 -4.38 3.29
C LEU A 107 9.13 -3.07 3.10
N PRO A 108 8.45 -1.91 3.14
CA PRO A 108 9.13 -0.62 3.27
C PRO A 108 9.96 -0.53 4.57
N ASP A 109 11.01 0.30 4.57
CA ASP A 109 11.68 0.66 5.82
C ASP A 109 10.77 1.57 6.65
N LEU A 110 10.33 1.07 7.81
CA LEU A 110 9.41 1.77 8.70
C LEU A 110 10.11 2.77 9.65
N SER A 111 11.43 2.92 9.57
CA SER A 111 12.20 3.74 10.52
C SER A 111 11.78 5.22 10.58
N GLN A 112 11.15 5.73 9.51
CA GLN A 112 10.64 7.10 9.40
C GLN A 112 9.10 7.20 9.39
N TRP A 113 8.40 6.08 9.60
CA TRP A 113 6.94 6.04 9.59
C TRP A 113 6.39 6.39 10.97
N ASN A 114 5.20 7.00 11.02
CA ASN A 114 4.52 7.29 12.28
C ASN A 114 3.68 6.09 12.69
N ASP A 115 3.81 5.66 13.94
CA ASP A 115 2.90 4.67 14.53
C ASP A 115 1.58 5.36 14.88
N VAL A 116 0.53 5.03 14.13
CA VAL A 116 -0.83 5.57 14.28
C VAL A 116 -1.81 4.55 14.84
N THR A 117 -1.30 3.46 15.44
CA THR A 117 -2.11 2.34 15.95
C THR A 117 -3.24 2.81 16.87
N SER A 118 -2.98 3.79 17.75
CA SER A 118 -3.96 4.29 18.72
C SER A 118 -5.14 5.06 18.10
N THR A 119 -4.99 5.57 16.87
CA THR A 119 -6.05 6.28 16.15
C THR A 119 -7.18 5.35 15.69
N PHE A 120 -6.90 4.04 15.59
CA PHE A 120 -7.83 3.02 15.06
C PHE A 120 -8.38 2.09 16.16
N SER A 121 -8.61 2.64 17.36
CA SER A 121 -9.11 1.90 18.54
C SER A 121 -10.61 1.65 18.58
#